data_AF-A0A4Y8CYD8-F1
#
_entry.id   AF-A0A4Y8CYD8-F1
#
_cell.length_a   1.000
_cell.length_b   1.000
_cell.length_c   1.000
_cell.angle_alpha   90.00
_cell.angle_beta   90.00
_cell.angle_gamma   90.00
#
_symmetry.space_group_name_H-M   'P 1'
#
loop_
_entity.id
_entity.type
_entity.pdbx_description
1 polymer ?
#
loop_
_entity_poly.entity_id
_entity_poly.type
_entity_poly.pdbx_seq_one_letter_code
_entity_poly.pdbx_strand_id
1 'polypeptide(L)'
;MRYFEAFRDVDTLLEANKSASSIGIKPYEPTEDFSSTIRDVFKRLEVWRGQRAQGEQTPTSYTNGSKTVLLWLDSTLQSYECTQLIGFFPNVFMEQLLHMMDVKEDPELQRLAYHVYRHLPNIPFRAGEDGEFISALIRIGKVSGSWHQRLRTLINMQVIYFRRIFLIRPAEQQALFTAVAEMLEDPQLEVRLGASTTLAGMIRCSPIVLRNNILSSLRIKFTQALKKNPMPKKVQGVSTPVNSNAQIIRRHAAVLGLGALVNAFPYATPPPEWMPEVLATLASRAANDAGAIGKTVKSVLADFKKTRQDTWVTDQKYFTPEKLEDLEGVLWKSYFA
;
A
#
# COMPACT_ATOMS: atom_id res chain seq x y z
N MET A 1 -23.69 -7.97 -31.55
CA MET A 1 -22.77 -9.02 -32.05
C MET A 1 -21.85 -9.43 -30.91
N ARG A 2 -21.67 -10.73 -30.65
CA ARG A 2 -20.65 -11.21 -29.70
C ARG A 2 -19.27 -10.86 -30.27
N TYR A 3 -18.34 -10.44 -29.41
CA TYR A 3 -16.94 -10.28 -29.75
C TYR A 3 -16.40 -11.58 -30.38
N PHE A 4 -15.78 -11.49 -31.55
CA PHE A 4 -15.19 -12.65 -32.23
C PHE A 4 -13.91 -12.22 -32.95
N GLU A 5 -12.77 -12.61 -32.40
CA GLU A 5 -11.49 -12.46 -33.08
C GLU A 5 -11.36 -13.57 -34.12
N ALA A 6 -11.67 -13.25 -35.36
CA ALA A 6 -11.41 -14.13 -36.48
C ALA A 6 -10.53 -13.48 -37.52
N PHE A 7 -9.70 -14.34 -38.10
CA PHE A 7 -8.87 -14.05 -39.24
C PHE A 7 -9.33 -14.95 -40.37
N ARG A 8 -9.27 -14.43 -41.60
CA ARG A 8 -9.70 -15.17 -42.80
C ARG A 8 -8.88 -16.43 -43.06
N ASP A 9 -7.61 -16.46 -42.64
CA ASP A 9 -6.67 -17.55 -42.81
C ASP A 9 -5.55 -17.49 -41.76
N VAL A 10 -4.78 -18.57 -41.63
CA VAL A 10 -3.69 -18.72 -40.64
C VAL A 10 -2.56 -17.73 -40.90
N ASP A 11 -2.23 -17.47 -42.16
CA ASP A 11 -1.14 -16.56 -42.52
C ASP A 11 -1.45 -15.12 -42.06
N THR A 12 -2.70 -14.68 -42.25
CA THR A 12 -3.19 -13.37 -41.80
C THR A 12 -3.19 -13.28 -40.27
N LEU A 13 -3.58 -14.35 -39.57
CA LEU A 13 -3.50 -14.42 -38.10
C LEU A 13 -2.06 -14.25 -37.61
N LEU A 14 -1.12 -15.01 -38.19
CA LEU A 14 0.29 -15.01 -37.78
C LEU A 14 0.94 -13.66 -38.06
N GLU A 15 0.71 -13.08 -39.25
CA GLU A 15 1.28 -11.79 -39.62
C GLU A 15 0.74 -10.65 -38.74
N ALA A 16 -0.56 -10.66 -38.45
CA ALA A 16 -1.17 -9.65 -37.59
C ALA A 16 -0.66 -9.75 -36.13
N ASN A 17 -0.50 -10.96 -35.59
CA ASN A 17 0.06 -11.16 -34.25
C ASN A 17 1.52 -10.72 -34.17
N LYS A 18 2.33 -11.09 -35.17
CA LYS A 18 3.74 -10.69 -35.25
C LYS A 18 3.92 -9.19 -35.36
N SER A 19 3.04 -8.53 -36.11
CA SER A 19 3.04 -7.07 -36.28
C SER A 19 2.58 -6.32 -35.03
N ALA A 20 1.68 -6.89 -34.24
CA ALA A 20 1.12 -6.22 -33.07
C ALA A 20 2.09 -6.12 -31.89
N SER A 21 2.69 -7.24 -31.47
CA SER A 21 3.68 -7.25 -30.39
C SER A 21 4.44 -8.58 -30.30
N SER A 22 5.48 -8.64 -29.48
CA SER A 22 6.21 -9.88 -29.16
C SER A 22 5.35 -10.96 -28.50
N ILE A 23 4.16 -10.62 -27.99
CA ILE A 23 3.20 -11.53 -27.35
C ILE A 23 1.86 -11.60 -28.11
N GLY A 24 1.81 -11.06 -29.34
CA GLY A 24 0.61 -11.07 -30.17
C GLY A 24 -0.37 -9.92 -29.94
N ILE A 25 -1.52 -10.00 -30.61
CA ILE A 25 -2.64 -9.06 -30.51
C ILE A 25 -3.24 -9.11 -29.11
N LYS A 26 -3.81 -7.99 -28.65
CA LYS A 26 -4.52 -7.95 -27.37
C LYS A 26 -5.94 -8.47 -27.53
N PRO A 27 -6.30 -9.55 -26.81
CA PRO A 27 -7.64 -10.05 -26.86
C PRO A 27 -8.58 -9.20 -26.01
N TYR A 28 -9.85 -9.19 -26.42
CA TYR A 28 -10.96 -8.50 -25.76
C TYR A 28 -10.71 -7.00 -25.64
N GLU A 29 -10.48 -6.32 -26.76
CA GLU A 29 -10.48 -4.85 -26.77
C GLU A 29 -11.93 -4.33 -26.68
N PRO A 30 -12.22 -3.37 -25.77
CA PRO A 30 -13.57 -2.86 -25.60
C PRO A 30 -14.02 -2.08 -26.84
N THR A 31 -15.24 -2.34 -27.31
CA THR A 31 -15.86 -1.52 -28.36
C THR A 31 -16.20 -0.12 -27.84
N GLU A 32 -16.42 0.83 -28.74
CA GLU A 32 -16.86 2.18 -28.37
C GLU A 32 -18.21 2.14 -27.63
N ASP A 33 -19.17 1.36 -28.13
CA ASP A 33 -20.48 1.17 -27.49
C ASP A 33 -20.36 0.62 -26.07
N PHE A 34 -19.48 -0.38 -25.86
CA PHE A 34 -19.21 -0.95 -24.54
C PHE A 34 -18.57 0.08 -23.61
N SER A 35 -17.59 0.82 -24.12
CA SER A 35 -16.90 1.88 -23.39
C SER A 35 -17.84 3.02 -22.98
N SER A 36 -18.72 3.46 -23.89
CA SER A 36 -19.75 4.45 -23.61
C SER A 36 -20.73 3.94 -22.56
N THR A 37 -21.21 2.70 -22.72
CA THR A 37 -22.15 2.08 -21.77
C THR A 37 -21.57 2.03 -20.35
N ILE A 38 -20.32 1.62 -20.19
CA ILE A 38 -19.65 1.61 -18.88
C ILE A 38 -19.60 3.02 -18.30
N ARG A 39 -19.13 4.00 -19.08
CA ARG A 39 -19.02 5.40 -18.62
C ARG A 39 -20.38 5.95 -18.21
N ASP A 40 -21.45 5.66 -18.95
CA ASP A 40 -22.81 6.10 -18.67
C ASP A 40 -23.38 5.45 -17.40
N VAL A 41 -23.11 4.16 -17.17
CA VAL A 41 -23.49 3.49 -15.92
C VAL A 41 -22.84 4.17 -14.71
N PHE A 42 -21.52 4.39 -14.74
CA PHE A 42 -20.82 5.00 -13.60
C PHE A 42 -21.14 6.48 -13.43
N LYS A 43 -21.42 7.21 -14.52
CA LYS A 43 -21.95 8.59 -14.45
C LYS A 43 -23.31 8.64 -13.76
N ARG A 44 -24.20 7.68 -14.01
CA ARG A 44 -25.49 7.57 -13.30
C ARG A 44 -25.30 7.22 -11.83
N LEU A 45 -24.39 6.30 -11.50
CA LEU A 45 -24.06 5.98 -10.11
C LEU A 45 -23.58 7.22 -9.35
N GLU A 46 -22.72 8.03 -9.97
CA GLU A 46 -22.23 9.28 -9.38
C GLU A 46 -23.37 10.26 -9.08
N VAL A 47 -24.32 10.42 -10.00
CA VAL A 47 -25.52 11.26 -9.77
C VAL A 47 -26.35 10.71 -8.60
N TRP A 48 -26.63 9.40 -8.57
CA TRP A 48 -27.39 8.79 -7.48
C TRP A 48 -26.67 8.88 -6.13
N ARG A 49 -25.33 8.82 -6.12
CA ARG A 49 -24.52 9.02 -4.91
C ARG A 49 -24.76 10.40 -4.31
N GLY A 50 -24.75 11.45 -5.15
CA GLY A 50 -24.97 12.83 -4.72
C GLY A 50 -26.41 13.10 -4.23
N GLN A 51 -27.38 12.32 -4.71
CA GLN A 51 -28.79 12.42 -4.29
C GLN A 51 -29.08 11.68 -2.98
N ARG A 52 -28.21 10.74 -2.57
CA ARG A 52 -28.41 9.94 -1.37
C ARG A 52 -28.18 10.79 -0.12
N ALA A 53 -29.17 10.84 0.78
CA ALA A 53 -29.02 11.45 2.09
C ALA A 53 -28.04 10.67 2.98
N GLN A 54 -27.26 11.38 3.79
CA GLN A 54 -26.36 10.76 4.76
C GLN A 54 -27.17 10.05 5.85
N GLY A 55 -26.79 8.82 6.20
CA GLY A 55 -27.49 8.01 7.21
C GLY A 55 -28.73 7.27 6.71
N GLU A 56 -29.05 7.36 5.41
CA GLU A 56 -30.18 6.64 4.81
C GLU A 56 -29.97 5.12 4.91
N GLN A 57 -30.82 4.44 5.68
CA GLN A 57 -30.73 2.99 5.89
C GLN A 57 -31.53 2.19 4.86
N THR A 58 -32.49 2.82 4.18
CA THR A 58 -33.28 2.12 3.18
C THR A 58 -32.49 1.95 1.87
N PRO A 59 -32.72 0.86 1.11
CA PRO A 59 -32.10 0.69 -0.20
C PRO A 59 -32.47 1.84 -1.15
N THR A 60 -31.45 2.44 -1.77
CA THR A 60 -31.60 3.54 -2.74
C THR A 60 -31.21 3.06 -4.13
N SER A 61 -31.50 3.86 -5.16
CA SER A 61 -30.99 3.60 -6.51
C SER A 61 -29.46 3.49 -6.54
N TYR A 62 -28.75 4.28 -5.72
CA TYR A 62 -27.29 4.19 -5.60
C TYR A 62 -26.84 2.84 -5.03
N THR A 63 -27.40 2.39 -3.90
CA THR A 63 -26.95 1.15 -3.25
C THR A 63 -27.32 -0.08 -4.09
N ASN A 64 -28.55 -0.12 -4.62
CA ASN A 64 -28.98 -1.23 -5.49
C ASN A 64 -28.17 -1.26 -6.80
N GLY A 65 -28.03 -0.12 -7.49
CA GLY A 65 -27.24 -0.02 -8.71
C GLY A 65 -25.77 -0.38 -8.50
N SER A 66 -25.18 0.07 -7.38
CA SER A 66 -23.81 -0.29 -7.02
C SER A 66 -23.66 -1.79 -6.80
N LYS A 67 -24.57 -2.44 -6.07
CA LYS A 67 -24.55 -3.90 -5.88
C LYS A 67 -24.65 -4.66 -7.21
N THR A 68 -25.53 -4.22 -8.12
CA THR A 68 -25.64 -4.83 -9.46
C THR A 68 -24.31 -4.73 -10.22
N VAL A 69 -23.70 -3.55 -10.27
CA VAL A 69 -22.41 -3.34 -10.94
C VAL A 69 -21.29 -4.13 -10.27
N LEU A 70 -21.28 -4.22 -8.95
CA LEU A 70 -20.28 -4.99 -8.20
C LEU A 70 -20.37 -6.49 -8.46
N LEU A 71 -21.58 -7.06 -8.52
CA LEU A 71 -21.77 -8.48 -8.85
C LEU A 71 -21.35 -8.77 -10.30
N TRP A 72 -21.64 -7.86 -11.23
CA TRP A 72 -21.15 -7.95 -12.61
C TRP A 72 -19.63 -7.86 -12.68
N LEU A 73 -19.01 -6.90 -11.99
CA LEU A 73 -17.55 -6.75 -11.93
C LEU A 73 -16.90 -7.97 -11.30
N ASP A 74 -17.43 -8.49 -10.20
CA ASP A 74 -16.89 -9.69 -9.53
C ASP A 74 -16.86 -10.89 -10.49
N SER A 75 -17.95 -11.11 -11.22
CA SER A 75 -18.05 -12.17 -12.22
C SER A 75 -17.09 -11.93 -13.40
N THR A 76 -17.03 -10.70 -13.90
CA THR A 76 -16.24 -10.35 -15.10
C THR A 76 -14.74 -10.36 -14.82
N LEU A 77 -14.32 -9.90 -13.64
CA LEU A 77 -12.90 -9.92 -13.24
C LEU A 77 -12.37 -11.34 -12.96
N GLN A 78 -13.26 -12.33 -12.87
CA GLN A 78 -12.92 -13.75 -12.79
C GLN A 78 -13.02 -14.46 -14.16
N SER A 79 -13.46 -13.76 -15.21
CA SER A 79 -13.56 -14.29 -16.57
C SER A 79 -12.31 -13.99 -17.40
N TYR A 80 -12.21 -14.63 -18.57
CA TYR A 80 -11.12 -14.39 -19.51
C TYR A 80 -11.17 -13.00 -20.17
N GLU A 81 -12.32 -12.33 -20.14
CA GLU A 81 -12.51 -11.01 -20.76
C GLU A 81 -12.13 -9.86 -19.82
N CYS A 82 -11.62 -10.16 -18.61
CA CYS A 82 -11.30 -9.17 -17.58
C CYS A 82 -10.28 -8.12 -18.04
N THR A 83 -9.41 -8.44 -19.00
CA THR A 83 -8.39 -7.51 -19.52
C THR A 83 -8.98 -6.31 -20.24
N GLN A 84 -10.19 -6.44 -20.80
CA GLN A 84 -10.90 -5.33 -21.45
C GLN A 84 -11.23 -4.21 -20.46
N LEU A 85 -11.26 -4.52 -19.16
CA LEU A 85 -11.66 -3.59 -18.11
C LEU A 85 -10.51 -2.70 -17.60
N ILE A 86 -9.25 -3.04 -17.93
CA ILE A 86 -8.05 -2.39 -17.37
C ILE A 86 -8.08 -0.87 -17.56
N GLY A 87 -8.49 -0.41 -18.75
CA GLY A 87 -8.56 1.01 -19.09
C GLY A 87 -9.54 1.83 -18.23
N PHE A 88 -10.51 1.16 -17.60
CA PHE A 88 -11.52 1.81 -16.75
C PHE A 88 -11.09 1.86 -15.27
N PHE A 89 -10.08 1.08 -14.85
CA PHE A 89 -9.67 1.02 -13.45
C PHE A 89 -9.29 2.39 -12.87
N PRO A 90 -8.39 3.18 -13.52
CA PRO A 90 -7.83 4.38 -12.90
C PRO A 90 -8.84 5.52 -12.68
N ASN A 91 -9.79 5.67 -13.61
CA ASN A 91 -10.63 6.86 -13.71
C ASN A 91 -12.14 6.59 -13.58
N VAL A 92 -12.60 5.35 -13.77
CA VAL A 92 -14.03 5.01 -13.70
C VAL A 92 -14.33 4.16 -12.47
N PHE A 93 -13.52 3.14 -12.17
CA PHE A 93 -13.85 2.19 -11.12
C PHE A 93 -13.25 2.55 -9.75
N MET A 94 -11.95 2.87 -9.68
CA MET A 94 -11.21 2.86 -8.41
C MET A 94 -11.83 3.78 -7.34
N GLU A 95 -12.11 5.03 -7.66
CA GLU A 95 -12.71 5.98 -6.71
C GLU A 95 -14.18 5.63 -6.41
N GLN A 96 -14.94 5.17 -7.41
CA GLN A 96 -16.34 4.78 -7.23
C GLN A 96 -16.47 3.59 -6.27
N LEU A 97 -15.61 2.57 -6.40
CA LEU A 97 -15.54 1.45 -5.46
C LEU A 97 -15.18 1.91 -4.04
N LEU A 98 -14.28 2.89 -3.90
CA LEU A 98 -13.94 3.50 -2.61
C LEU A 98 -15.13 4.23 -1.99
N HIS A 99 -15.93 4.93 -2.78
CA HIS A 99 -17.15 5.57 -2.30
C HIS A 99 -18.22 4.55 -1.89
N MET A 100 -18.35 3.44 -2.61
CA MET A 100 -19.24 2.33 -2.22
C MET A 100 -18.82 1.73 -0.86
N MET A 101 -17.51 1.61 -0.60
CA MET A 101 -16.98 1.16 0.70
C MET A 101 -17.17 2.15 1.85
N ASP A 102 -17.54 3.40 1.57
CA ASP A 102 -17.78 4.43 2.59
C ASP A 102 -19.26 4.52 3.01
N VAL A 103 -20.15 3.73 2.38
CA VAL A 103 -21.58 3.63 2.75
C VAL A 103 -21.73 2.80 4.02
N LYS A 104 -21.69 3.46 5.18
CA LYS A 104 -21.71 2.81 6.51
C LYS A 104 -22.97 2.01 6.79
N GLU A 105 -24.07 2.43 6.19
CA GLU A 105 -25.41 1.89 6.44
C GLU A 105 -25.66 0.56 5.70
N ASP A 106 -24.80 0.18 4.75
CA ASP A 106 -24.94 -1.06 3.97
C ASP A 106 -23.66 -1.91 4.03
N PRO A 107 -23.53 -2.78 5.07
CA PRO A 107 -22.33 -3.62 5.24
C PRO A 107 -22.10 -4.61 4.08
N GLU A 108 -23.16 -5.04 3.40
CA GLU A 108 -23.06 -5.92 2.24
C GLU A 108 -22.39 -5.18 1.08
N LEU A 109 -22.84 -3.95 0.79
CA LEU A 109 -22.23 -3.10 -0.23
C LEU A 109 -20.75 -2.87 0.03
N GLN A 110 -20.37 -2.57 1.28
CA GLN A 110 -18.96 -2.39 1.64
C GLN A 110 -18.13 -3.63 1.40
N ARG A 111 -18.64 -4.80 1.82
CA ARG A 111 -17.94 -6.08 1.65
C ARG A 111 -17.75 -6.42 0.18
N LEU A 112 -18.78 -6.25 -0.64
CA LEU A 112 -18.72 -6.48 -2.08
C LEU A 112 -17.75 -5.50 -2.76
N ALA A 113 -17.84 -4.21 -2.44
CA ALA A 113 -16.95 -3.20 -2.99
C ALA A 113 -15.48 -3.44 -2.62
N TYR A 114 -15.21 -3.81 -1.37
CA TYR A 114 -13.87 -4.21 -0.94
C TYR A 114 -13.37 -5.45 -1.68
N HIS A 115 -14.24 -6.45 -1.87
CA HIS A 115 -13.88 -7.68 -2.58
C HIS A 115 -13.48 -7.43 -4.04
N VAL A 116 -14.25 -6.60 -4.75
CA VAL A 116 -13.94 -6.20 -6.13
C VAL A 116 -12.68 -5.33 -6.18
N TYR A 117 -12.57 -4.35 -5.28
CA TYR A 117 -11.45 -3.40 -5.25
C TYR A 117 -10.09 -4.08 -5.05
N ARG A 118 -9.98 -5.03 -4.11
CA ARG A 118 -8.74 -5.78 -3.88
C ARG A 118 -8.37 -6.71 -5.04
N HIS A 119 -9.31 -6.97 -5.95
CA HIS A 119 -9.12 -7.87 -7.09
C HIS A 119 -8.55 -7.14 -8.32
N LEU A 120 -8.74 -5.82 -8.44
CA LEU A 120 -8.20 -5.01 -9.55
C LEU A 120 -6.71 -5.25 -9.86
N PRO A 121 -5.77 -5.24 -8.88
CA PRO A 121 -4.35 -5.47 -9.18
C PRO A 121 -4.02 -6.93 -9.55
N ASN A 122 -4.98 -7.87 -9.45
CA ASN A 122 -4.78 -9.26 -9.85
C ASN A 122 -5.05 -9.51 -11.34
N ILE A 123 -5.65 -8.54 -12.05
CA ILE A 123 -5.89 -8.66 -13.49
C ILE A 123 -4.56 -8.58 -14.25
N PRO A 124 -4.35 -9.41 -15.29
CA PRO A 124 -3.09 -9.43 -16.03
C PRO A 124 -2.94 -8.20 -16.94
N PHE A 125 -2.21 -7.20 -16.47
CA PHE A 125 -1.76 -6.05 -17.26
C PHE A 125 -0.62 -6.46 -18.20
N ARG A 126 -0.61 -5.94 -19.44
CA ARG A 126 0.57 -6.05 -20.31
C ARG A 126 1.70 -5.15 -19.81
N ALA A 127 2.93 -5.43 -20.23
CA ALA A 127 4.08 -4.62 -19.86
C ALA A 127 3.85 -3.16 -20.27
N GLY A 128 3.90 -2.23 -19.30
CA GLY A 128 3.72 -0.81 -19.53
C GLY A 128 2.27 -0.29 -19.47
N GLU A 129 1.28 -1.14 -19.20
CA GLU A 129 -0.13 -0.71 -19.00
C GLU A 129 -0.47 -0.37 -17.54
N ASP A 130 0.43 -0.62 -16.59
CA ASP A 130 0.23 -0.37 -15.16
C ASP A 130 0.41 1.09 -14.74
N GLY A 131 1.04 1.93 -15.57
CA GLY A 131 1.39 3.30 -15.20
C GLY A 131 0.19 4.13 -14.74
N GLU A 132 -0.92 4.09 -15.45
CA GLU A 132 -2.15 4.82 -15.09
C GLU A 132 -2.79 4.26 -13.80
N PHE A 133 -2.80 2.94 -13.64
CA PHE A 133 -3.32 2.29 -12.44
C PHE A 133 -2.50 2.65 -11.20
N ILE A 134 -1.17 2.59 -11.30
CA ILE A 134 -0.25 3.00 -10.25
C ILE A 134 -0.41 4.49 -9.94
N SER A 135 -0.51 5.34 -10.97
CA SER A 135 -0.69 6.79 -10.81
C SER A 135 -1.98 7.13 -10.09
N ALA A 136 -3.09 6.45 -10.41
CA ALA A 136 -4.36 6.62 -9.69
C ALA A 136 -4.27 6.19 -8.22
N LEU A 137 -3.64 5.05 -7.91
CA LEU A 137 -3.41 4.63 -6.53
C LEU A 137 -2.61 5.67 -5.74
N ILE A 138 -1.53 6.19 -6.34
CA ILE A 138 -0.69 7.23 -5.73
C ILE A 138 -1.48 8.52 -5.54
N ARG A 139 -2.24 8.95 -6.54
CA ARG A 139 -3.10 10.14 -6.46
C ARG A 139 -4.06 10.03 -5.28
N ILE A 140 -4.86 8.98 -5.23
CA ILE A 140 -5.86 8.76 -4.16
C ILE A 140 -5.17 8.66 -2.80
N GLY A 141 -4.07 7.93 -2.71
CA GLY A 141 -3.29 7.77 -1.47
C GLY A 141 -2.74 9.08 -0.91
N LYS A 142 -2.47 10.07 -1.78
CA LYS A 142 -1.97 11.40 -1.36
C LYS A 142 -3.07 12.42 -1.11
N VAL A 143 -4.12 12.43 -1.94
CA VAL A 143 -5.06 13.56 -1.99
C VAL A 143 -6.45 13.27 -1.43
N SER A 144 -6.81 12.00 -1.18
CA SER A 144 -8.16 11.70 -0.69
C SER A 144 -8.38 12.27 0.72
N GLY A 145 -9.50 12.97 0.91
CA GLY A 145 -9.91 13.47 2.23
C GLY A 145 -10.26 12.35 3.21
N SER A 146 -10.66 11.18 2.73
CA SER A 146 -10.99 10.02 3.57
C SER A 146 -9.74 9.20 3.88
N TRP A 147 -9.35 9.13 5.15
CA TRP A 147 -8.20 8.31 5.56
C TRP A 147 -8.43 6.82 5.31
N HIS A 148 -9.68 6.34 5.33
CA HIS A 148 -10.01 4.98 4.97
C HIS A 148 -9.67 4.68 3.51
N GLN A 149 -9.91 5.64 2.61
CA GLN A 149 -9.54 5.50 1.21
C GLN A 149 -8.02 5.49 1.02
N ARG A 150 -7.30 6.43 1.67
CA ARG A 150 -5.83 6.44 1.66
C ARG A 150 -5.26 5.14 2.23
N LEU A 151 -5.83 4.59 3.29
CA LEU A 151 -5.40 3.29 3.82
C LEU A 151 -5.64 2.14 2.81
N ARG A 152 -6.79 2.13 2.13
CA ARG A 152 -7.15 1.07 1.18
C ARG A 152 -6.27 1.08 -0.08
N THR A 153 -5.70 2.22 -0.50
CA THR A 153 -4.76 2.24 -1.65
C THR A 153 -3.50 1.43 -1.37
N LEU A 154 -3.02 1.39 -0.13
CA LEU A 154 -1.83 0.62 0.26
C LEU A 154 -1.97 -0.88 -0.03
N ILE A 155 -3.17 -1.44 0.11
CA ILE A 155 -3.45 -2.85 -0.21
C ILE A 155 -3.18 -3.12 -1.69
N ASN A 156 -3.72 -2.29 -2.57
CA ASN A 156 -3.53 -2.47 -4.01
C ASN A 156 -2.12 -2.12 -4.46
N MET A 157 -1.46 -1.12 -3.85
CA MET A 157 -0.04 -0.82 -4.07
C MET A 157 0.85 -2.02 -3.74
N GLN A 158 0.57 -2.70 -2.62
CA GLN A 158 1.31 -3.92 -2.23
C GLN A 158 1.12 -5.04 -3.26
N VAL A 159 -0.12 -5.31 -3.66
CA VAL A 159 -0.44 -6.42 -4.56
C VAL A 159 0.13 -6.18 -5.95
N ILE A 160 -0.05 -5.00 -6.53
CA ILE A 160 0.49 -4.70 -7.87
C ILE A 160 2.01 -4.75 -7.87
N TYR A 161 2.66 -4.20 -6.83
CA TYR A 161 4.11 -4.24 -6.69
C TYR A 161 4.63 -5.67 -6.65
N PHE A 162 4.08 -6.51 -5.77
CA PHE A 162 4.52 -7.89 -5.60
C PHE A 162 4.30 -8.72 -6.88
N ARG A 163 3.09 -8.66 -7.47
CA ARG A 163 2.75 -9.48 -8.63
C ARG A 163 3.53 -9.10 -9.89
N ARG A 164 3.91 -7.83 -10.01
CA ARG A 164 4.49 -7.28 -11.23
C ARG A 164 5.88 -6.69 -11.04
N ILE A 165 6.59 -7.07 -9.98
CA ILE A 165 7.89 -6.48 -9.63
C ILE A 165 8.95 -6.52 -10.74
N PHE A 166 8.87 -7.51 -11.62
CA PHE A 166 9.78 -7.68 -12.78
C PHE A 166 9.27 -7.00 -14.07
N LEU A 167 8.03 -6.50 -14.07
CA LEU A 167 7.36 -5.91 -15.23
C LEU A 167 7.06 -4.41 -15.07
N ILE A 168 6.90 -3.93 -13.83
CA ILE A 168 6.72 -2.50 -13.52
C ILE A 168 7.97 -1.74 -13.96
N ARG A 169 7.79 -0.59 -14.61
CA ARG A 169 8.92 0.22 -15.06
C ARG A 169 9.67 0.80 -13.86
N PRO A 170 11.00 1.00 -13.93
CA PRO A 170 11.78 1.56 -12.81
C PRO A 170 11.22 2.88 -12.27
N ALA A 171 10.68 3.75 -13.13
CA ALA A 171 10.06 5.01 -12.73
C ALA A 171 8.79 4.81 -11.88
N GLU A 172 7.92 3.88 -12.27
CA GLU A 172 6.68 3.55 -11.55
C GLU A 172 6.99 2.85 -10.22
N GLN A 173 8.00 1.98 -10.21
CA GLN A 173 8.53 1.36 -8.99
C GLN A 173 9.05 2.41 -8.00
N GLN A 174 9.88 3.35 -8.47
CA GLN A 174 10.37 4.45 -7.62
C GLN A 174 9.23 5.34 -7.12
N ALA A 175 8.21 5.61 -7.95
CA ALA A 175 7.03 6.38 -7.57
C ALA A 175 6.23 5.68 -6.46
N LEU A 176 6.03 4.36 -6.55
CA LEU A 176 5.39 3.55 -5.50
C LEU A 176 6.16 3.63 -4.18
N PHE A 177 7.47 3.41 -4.19
CA PHE A 177 8.30 3.51 -2.98
C PHE A 177 8.22 4.90 -2.35
N THR A 178 8.29 5.94 -3.18
CA THR A 178 8.21 7.34 -2.73
C THR A 178 6.86 7.63 -2.10
N ALA A 179 5.76 7.23 -2.76
CA ALA A 179 4.41 7.43 -2.26
C ALA A 179 4.18 6.71 -0.92
N VAL A 180 4.53 5.42 -0.81
CA VAL A 180 4.38 4.67 0.44
C VAL A 180 5.24 5.26 1.56
N ALA A 181 6.46 5.71 1.26
CA ALA A 181 7.32 6.35 2.24
C ALA A 181 6.78 7.71 2.71
N GLU A 182 6.12 8.48 1.84
CA GLU A 182 5.44 9.74 2.22
C GLU A 182 4.21 9.48 3.10
N MET A 183 3.47 8.39 2.87
CA MET A 183 2.32 8.00 3.69
C MET A 183 2.69 7.62 5.13
N LEU A 184 3.98 7.43 5.45
CA LEU A 184 4.44 7.31 6.84
C LEU A 184 4.22 8.60 7.65
N GLU A 185 4.09 9.74 6.98
CA GLU A 185 3.79 11.05 7.59
C GLU A 185 2.29 11.40 7.52
N ASP A 186 1.41 10.45 7.17
CA ASP A 186 -0.04 10.69 7.13
C ASP A 186 -0.56 11.17 8.50
N PRO A 187 -1.52 12.11 8.56
CA PRO A 187 -2.13 12.55 9.81
C PRO A 187 -2.75 11.41 10.63
N GLN A 188 -3.32 10.41 9.95
CA GLN A 188 -4.00 9.28 10.56
C GLN A 188 -3.00 8.16 10.93
N LEU A 189 -3.05 7.69 12.18
CA LEU A 189 -2.13 6.66 12.68
C LEU A 189 -2.21 5.35 11.88
N GLU A 190 -3.42 4.91 11.56
CA GLU A 190 -3.71 3.66 10.85
C GLU A 190 -3.08 3.66 9.45
N VAL A 191 -3.12 4.80 8.76
CA VAL A 191 -2.46 4.96 7.45
C VAL A 191 -0.95 4.82 7.60
N ARG A 192 -0.35 5.45 8.63
CA ARG A 192 1.10 5.34 8.89
C ARG A 192 1.52 3.90 9.19
N LEU A 193 0.75 3.18 10.00
CA LEU A 193 1.02 1.76 10.33
C LEU A 193 0.87 0.87 9.08
N GLY A 194 -0.16 1.11 8.26
CA GLY A 194 -0.32 0.45 6.96
C GLY A 194 0.87 0.70 6.04
N ALA A 195 1.29 1.96 5.91
CA ALA A 195 2.42 2.35 5.06
C ALA A 195 3.74 1.69 5.51
N SER A 196 3.97 1.60 6.82
CA SER A 196 5.13 0.88 7.39
C SER A 196 5.13 -0.59 7.00
N THR A 197 3.96 -1.23 7.05
CA THR A 197 3.81 -2.66 6.71
C THR A 197 4.01 -2.88 5.20
N THR A 198 3.40 -2.04 4.38
CA THR A 198 3.54 -2.06 2.92
C THR A 198 5.00 -1.84 2.50
N LEU A 199 5.68 -0.84 3.08
CA LEU A 199 7.08 -0.56 2.79
C LEU A 199 7.99 -1.75 3.11
N ALA A 200 7.80 -2.39 4.28
CA ALA A 200 8.55 -3.58 4.67
C ALA A 200 8.33 -4.73 3.66
N GLY A 201 7.08 -4.94 3.24
CA GLY A 201 6.72 -5.94 2.23
C GLY A 201 7.38 -5.68 0.88
N MET A 202 7.33 -4.44 0.39
CA MET A 202 7.97 -4.03 -0.87
C MET A 202 9.49 -4.25 -0.82
N ILE A 203 10.16 -3.85 0.26
CA ILE A 203 11.61 -4.08 0.42
C ILE A 203 11.93 -5.58 0.42
N ARG A 204 11.13 -6.37 1.16
CA ARG A 204 11.35 -7.82 1.32
C ARG A 204 11.27 -8.58 0.00
N CYS A 205 10.32 -8.25 -0.89
CA CYS A 205 10.20 -8.94 -2.18
C CYS A 205 11.09 -8.34 -3.28
N SER A 206 11.71 -7.18 -3.04
CA SER A 206 12.57 -6.51 -4.03
C SER A 206 13.82 -7.32 -4.38
N PRO A 207 14.22 -7.36 -5.67
CA PRO A 207 15.51 -7.93 -6.08
C PRO A 207 16.67 -7.29 -5.33
N ILE A 208 17.75 -8.04 -5.13
CA ILE A 208 18.92 -7.60 -4.33
C ILE A 208 19.47 -6.25 -4.81
N VAL A 209 19.60 -6.07 -6.14
CA VAL A 209 20.13 -4.82 -6.73
C VAL A 209 19.26 -3.62 -6.35
N LEU A 210 17.95 -3.71 -6.57
CA LEU A 210 17.00 -2.65 -6.24
C LEU A 210 16.97 -2.36 -4.73
N ARG A 211 16.92 -3.44 -3.94
CA ARG A 211 16.90 -3.40 -2.48
C ARG A 211 18.12 -2.65 -1.95
N ASN A 212 19.33 -2.98 -2.41
CA ASN A 212 20.56 -2.35 -1.92
C ASN A 212 20.61 -0.86 -2.26
N ASN A 213 20.14 -0.46 -3.44
CA ASN A 213 20.07 0.94 -3.86
C ASN A 213 19.11 1.76 -2.98
N ILE A 214 17.92 1.23 -2.71
CA ILE A 214 16.88 1.95 -1.96
C ILE A 214 17.19 1.96 -0.45
N LEU A 215 17.65 0.85 0.12
CA LEU A 215 17.87 0.71 1.57
C LEU A 215 18.82 1.75 2.14
N SER A 216 19.94 2.00 1.47
CA SER A 216 20.95 2.96 1.93
C SER A 216 20.37 4.36 2.03
N SER A 217 19.60 4.77 1.02
CA SER A 217 18.93 6.07 0.98
C SER A 217 17.84 6.21 2.06
N LEU A 218 17.00 5.19 2.24
CA LEU A 218 15.92 5.19 3.23
C LEU A 218 16.46 5.17 4.66
N ARG A 219 17.51 4.38 4.93
CA ARG A 219 18.18 4.34 6.23
C ARG A 219 18.70 5.72 6.60
N ILE A 220 19.46 6.37 5.70
CA ILE A 220 19.99 7.71 5.93
C ILE A 220 18.84 8.71 6.16
N LYS A 221 17.82 8.69 5.31
CA LYS A 221 16.64 9.56 5.42
C LYS A 221 15.97 9.43 6.79
N PHE A 222 15.61 8.22 7.21
CA PHE A 222 14.87 8.01 8.46
C PHE A 222 15.73 8.22 9.71
N THR A 223 17.00 7.81 9.70
CA THR A 223 17.92 8.12 10.81
C THR A 223 18.10 9.63 10.99
N GLN A 224 18.25 10.38 9.90
CA GLN A 224 18.33 11.85 9.96
C GLN A 224 17.01 12.48 10.42
N ALA A 225 15.86 11.99 9.90
CA ALA A 225 14.54 12.47 10.31
C ALA A 225 14.29 12.25 11.81
N LEU A 226 14.71 11.10 12.36
CA LEU A 226 14.59 10.81 13.79
C LEU A 226 15.42 11.78 14.64
N LYS A 227 16.64 12.11 14.20
CA LYS A 227 17.53 13.07 14.87
C LYS A 227 17.00 14.51 14.80
N LYS A 228 16.47 14.92 13.65
CA LYS A 228 15.97 16.29 13.40
C LYS A 228 14.63 16.60 14.08
N ASN A 229 13.86 15.57 14.45
CA ASN A 229 12.55 15.72 15.09
C ASN A 229 12.60 15.12 16.50
N PRO A 230 13.22 15.78 17.51
CA PRO A 230 13.17 15.33 18.90
C PRO A 230 11.74 15.38 19.46
N MET A 231 11.44 14.64 20.53
CA MET A 231 10.13 14.79 21.18
C MET A 231 9.98 16.21 21.78
N PRO A 232 8.85 16.91 21.54
CA PRO A 232 8.60 18.19 22.20
C PRO A 232 8.58 18.05 23.73
N LYS A 233 9.19 19.01 24.44
CA LYS A 233 9.12 19.05 25.90
C LYS A 233 7.66 19.29 26.31
N LYS A 234 7.13 18.47 27.23
CA LYS A 234 5.78 18.67 27.78
C LYS A 234 5.77 19.95 28.63
N VAL A 235 5.01 20.95 28.20
CA VAL A 235 4.61 22.08 29.06
C VAL A 235 3.27 21.70 29.70
N GLN A 236 3.20 21.66 31.03
CA GLN A 236 1.96 21.31 31.73
C GLN A 236 0.88 22.37 31.46
N GLY A 237 -0.34 21.93 31.14
CA GLY A 237 -1.53 22.79 31.09
C GLY A 237 -1.85 23.48 29.75
N VAL A 238 -1.12 23.22 28.66
CA VAL A 238 -1.39 23.83 27.33
C VAL A 238 -1.69 22.75 26.29
N SER A 239 -2.66 23.00 25.40
CA SER A 239 -2.92 22.16 24.24
C SER A 239 -1.67 22.06 23.36
N THR A 240 -1.39 20.86 22.83
CA THR A 240 -0.21 20.62 21.98
C THR A 240 -0.29 21.52 20.73
N PRO A 241 0.70 22.41 20.51
CA PRO A 241 0.71 23.26 19.31
C PRO A 241 0.70 22.43 18.02
N VAL A 242 0.09 22.96 16.94
CA VAL A 242 0.02 22.27 15.63
C VAL A 242 1.40 21.90 15.09
N ASN A 243 2.40 22.78 15.27
CA ASN A 243 3.78 22.50 14.87
C ASN A 243 4.39 21.32 15.67
N SER A 244 4.06 21.24 16.97
CA SER A 244 4.45 20.10 17.81
C SER A 244 3.81 18.79 17.35
N ASN A 245 2.56 18.82 16.86
CA ASN A 245 1.92 17.63 16.31
C ASN A 245 2.57 17.15 15.00
N ALA A 246 2.86 18.08 14.07
CA ALA A 246 3.57 17.76 12.83
C ALA A 246 4.96 17.17 13.09
N GLN A 247 5.69 17.71 14.08
CA GLN A 247 6.98 17.18 14.53
C GLN A 247 6.85 15.77 15.13
N ILE A 248 5.82 15.51 15.95
CA ILE A 248 5.54 14.17 16.49
C ILE A 248 5.24 13.18 15.36
N ILE A 249 4.46 13.58 14.35
CA ILE A 249 4.17 12.75 13.17
C ILE A 249 5.45 12.42 12.39
N ARG A 250 6.29 13.41 12.09
CA ARG A 250 7.59 13.21 11.41
C ARG A 250 8.51 12.28 12.18
N ARG A 251 8.55 12.43 13.51
CA ARG A 251 9.31 11.54 14.38
C ARG A 251 8.78 10.11 14.34
N HIS A 252 7.46 9.94 14.39
CA HIS A 252 6.83 8.64 14.28
C HIS A 252 7.07 8.00 12.91
N ALA A 253 6.98 8.77 11.83
CA ALA A 253 7.29 8.33 10.47
C ALA A 253 8.73 7.82 10.35
N ALA A 254 9.69 8.50 10.99
CA ALA A 254 11.08 8.05 11.03
C ALA A 254 11.25 6.71 11.78
N VAL A 255 10.57 6.55 12.92
CA VAL A 255 10.56 5.29 13.68
C VAL A 255 9.93 4.15 12.87
N LEU A 256 8.78 4.40 12.25
CA LEU A 256 8.10 3.43 11.39
C LEU A 256 8.95 3.06 10.18
N GLY A 257 9.58 4.04 9.54
CA GLY A 257 10.48 3.82 8.41
C GLY A 257 11.65 2.93 8.78
N LEU A 258 12.35 3.22 9.88
CA LEU A 258 13.44 2.37 10.40
C LEU A 258 12.93 0.97 10.79
N GLY A 259 11.78 0.89 11.44
CA GLY A 259 11.13 -0.38 11.78
C GLY A 259 10.76 -1.21 10.56
N ALA A 260 10.30 -0.58 9.48
CA ALA A 260 10.02 -1.23 8.21
C ALA A 260 11.30 -1.81 7.57
N LEU A 261 12.44 -1.12 7.69
CA LEU A 261 13.73 -1.66 7.23
C LEU A 261 14.09 -2.94 8.00
N VAL A 262 13.98 -2.93 9.33
CA VAL A 262 14.25 -4.11 10.17
C VAL A 262 13.30 -5.25 9.80
N ASN A 263 12.00 -4.98 9.76
CA ASN A 263 10.95 -5.96 9.51
C ASN A 263 10.98 -6.53 8.08
N ALA A 264 11.68 -5.88 7.13
CA ALA A 264 11.89 -6.42 5.80
C ALA A 264 12.80 -7.67 5.80
N PHE A 265 13.58 -7.90 6.86
CA PHE A 265 14.56 -8.99 6.98
C PHE A 265 14.33 -9.85 8.23
N PRO A 266 13.16 -10.52 8.35
CA PRO A 266 12.81 -11.28 9.57
C PRO A 266 13.77 -12.46 9.85
N TYR A 267 14.28 -13.12 8.81
CA TYR A 267 15.03 -14.38 8.93
C TYR A 267 16.46 -14.33 8.36
N ALA A 268 16.98 -13.15 8.05
CA ALA A 268 18.35 -13.03 7.53
C ALA A 268 19.37 -13.27 8.66
N THR A 269 19.99 -14.46 8.70
CA THR A 269 21.04 -14.80 9.68
C THR A 269 22.34 -15.11 8.93
N PRO A 270 23.45 -14.41 9.22
CA PRO A 270 23.57 -13.30 10.19
C PRO A 270 22.75 -12.06 9.78
N PRO A 271 22.38 -11.18 10.73
CA PRO A 271 21.66 -9.96 10.42
C PRO A 271 22.49 -9.06 9.49
N PRO A 272 21.85 -8.27 8.59
CA PRO A 272 22.56 -7.28 7.80
C PRO A 272 23.38 -6.35 8.70
N GLU A 273 24.62 -6.00 8.30
CA GLU A 273 25.58 -5.24 9.11
C GLU A 273 25.02 -3.91 9.65
N TRP A 274 24.09 -3.29 8.92
CA TRP A 274 23.47 -2.03 9.32
C TRP A 274 22.36 -2.19 10.38
N MET A 275 21.82 -3.39 10.57
CA MET A 275 20.65 -3.64 11.39
C MET A 275 20.91 -3.44 12.90
N PRO A 276 22.03 -3.92 13.49
CA PRO A 276 22.36 -3.64 14.88
C PRO A 276 22.38 -2.15 15.22
N GLU A 277 22.93 -1.31 14.34
CA GLU A 277 22.96 0.15 14.52
C GLU A 277 21.58 0.78 14.50
N VAL A 278 20.70 0.33 13.60
CA VAL A 278 19.31 0.80 13.52
C VAL A 278 18.53 0.43 14.79
N LEU A 279 18.68 -0.80 15.27
CA LEU A 279 18.03 -1.29 16.48
C LEU A 279 18.48 -0.49 17.72
N ALA A 280 19.79 -0.29 17.89
CA ALA A 280 20.34 0.52 18.98
C ALA A 280 19.88 1.99 18.90
N THR A 281 19.81 2.56 17.69
CA THR A 281 19.27 3.91 17.47
C THR A 281 17.79 4.00 17.90
N LEU A 282 16.96 3.01 17.53
CA LEU A 282 15.55 2.99 17.94
C LEU A 282 15.40 2.86 19.45
N ALA A 283 16.15 1.95 20.07
CA ALA A 283 16.15 1.72 21.52
C ALA A 283 16.55 2.98 22.29
N SER A 284 17.76 3.50 22.05
CA SER A 284 18.31 4.64 22.79
C SER A 284 17.59 5.96 22.54
N ARG A 285 17.10 6.20 21.30
CA ARG A 285 16.55 7.51 20.94
C ARG A 285 15.05 7.63 21.09
N ALA A 286 14.29 6.53 21.00
CA ALA A 286 12.83 6.62 20.84
C ALA A 286 12.02 5.62 21.67
N ALA A 287 12.63 4.63 22.33
CA ALA A 287 11.89 3.66 23.14
C ALA A 287 11.10 4.29 24.30
N ASN A 288 11.64 5.38 24.86
CA ASN A 288 11.04 6.12 25.98
C ASN A 288 10.11 7.25 25.51
N ASP A 289 9.87 7.39 24.21
CA ASP A 289 8.92 8.38 23.70
C ASP A 289 7.48 8.04 24.11
N ALA A 290 6.70 9.06 24.44
CA ALA A 290 5.32 8.88 24.85
C ALA A 290 4.41 8.43 23.69
N GLY A 291 3.31 7.75 24.04
CA GLY A 291 2.21 7.45 23.12
C GLY A 291 2.56 6.39 22.07
N ALA A 292 2.20 6.65 20.81
CA ALA A 292 2.36 5.68 19.73
C ALA A 292 3.84 5.40 19.39
N ILE A 293 4.73 6.38 19.54
CA ILE A 293 6.14 6.24 19.11
C ILE A 293 6.87 5.18 19.92
N GLY A 294 6.90 5.29 21.25
CA GLY A 294 7.54 4.30 22.10
C GLY A 294 6.90 2.91 21.98
N LYS A 295 5.57 2.84 21.78
CA LYS A 295 4.87 1.57 21.50
C LYS A 295 5.36 0.93 20.20
N THR A 296 5.50 1.71 19.13
CA THR A 296 6.02 1.24 17.84
C THR A 296 7.45 0.71 17.99
N VAL A 297 8.34 1.44 18.66
CA VAL A 297 9.73 0.98 18.92
C VAL A 297 9.72 -0.36 19.65
N LYS A 298 8.98 -0.45 20.75
CA LYS A 298 8.90 -1.68 21.55
C LYS A 298 8.34 -2.86 20.75
N SER A 299 7.36 -2.62 19.87
CA SER A 299 6.84 -3.64 18.96
C SER A 299 7.91 -4.11 17.99
N VAL A 300 8.62 -3.21 17.32
CA VAL A 300 9.69 -3.55 16.37
C VAL A 300 10.78 -4.39 17.04
N LEU A 301 11.25 -3.98 18.22
CA LEU A 301 12.29 -4.71 18.95
C LEU A 301 11.80 -6.08 19.44
N ALA A 302 10.55 -6.15 19.93
CA ALA A 302 9.95 -7.40 20.38
C ALA A 302 9.73 -8.38 19.21
N ASP A 303 9.24 -7.89 18.07
CA ASP A 303 9.05 -8.70 16.86
C ASP A 303 10.39 -9.21 16.32
N PHE A 304 11.41 -8.35 16.26
CA PHE A 304 12.78 -8.74 15.90
C PHE A 304 13.29 -9.88 16.79
N LYS A 305 13.23 -9.72 18.12
CA LYS A 305 13.70 -10.75 19.07
C LYS A 305 12.89 -12.04 18.96
N LYS A 306 11.56 -11.93 18.84
CA LYS A 306 10.66 -13.09 18.69
C LYS A 306 10.99 -13.89 17.43
N THR A 307 11.21 -13.22 16.29
CA THR A 307 11.48 -13.90 15.01
C THR A 307 12.85 -14.59 14.95
N ARG A 308 13.77 -14.20 15.83
CA ARG A 308 15.17 -14.65 15.83
C ARG A 308 15.57 -15.42 17.07
N GLN A 309 14.59 -15.86 17.85
CA GLN A 309 14.85 -16.57 19.10
C GLN A 309 15.75 -17.80 18.87
N ASP A 310 15.47 -18.58 17.82
CA ASP A 310 16.21 -19.80 17.51
C ASP A 310 17.63 -19.52 16.96
N THR A 311 17.82 -18.40 16.24
CA THR A 311 19.12 -18.01 15.68
C THR A 311 19.92 -17.06 16.57
N TRP A 312 19.39 -16.70 17.75
CA TRP A 312 19.95 -15.64 18.59
C TRP A 312 21.39 -15.88 19.00
N VAL A 313 21.76 -17.14 19.28
CA VAL A 313 23.14 -17.51 19.68
C VAL A 313 24.17 -17.09 18.62
N THR A 314 23.78 -17.15 17.35
CA THR A 314 24.60 -16.70 16.21
C THR A 314 24.45 -15.21 15.98
N ASP A 315 23.22 -14.71 15.95
CA ASP A 315 22.92 -13.31 15.61
C ASP A 315 23.53 -12.32 16.62
N GLN A 316 23.54 -12.64 17.92
CA GLN A 316 24.08 -11.78 18.98
C GLN A 316 25.57 -11.44 18.80
N LYS A 317 26.34 -12.29 18.10
CA LYS A 317 27.77 -12.07 17.84
C LYS A 317 28.05 -10.87 16.93
N TYR A 318 27.02 -10.39 16.22
CA TYR A 318 27.10 -9.24 15.33
C TYR A 318 26.71 -7.92 16.04
N PHE A 319 26.42 -7.98 17.34
CA PHE A 319 26.16 -6.82 18.18
C PHE A 319 27.36 -6.55 19.08
N THR A 320 27.67 -5.26 19.30
CA THR A 320 28.61 -4.89 20.36
C THR A 320 27.91 -5.02 21.72
N PRO A 321 28.66 -5.20 22.82
CA PRO A 321 28.07 -5.32 24.16
C PRO A 321 27.11 -4.17 24.50
N GLU A 322 27.45 -2.93 24.13
CA GLU A 322 26.64 -1.75 24.38
C GLU A 322 25.30 -1.80 23.63
N LYS A 323 25.33 -2.31 22.38
CA LYS A 323 24.11 -2.46 21.56
C LYS A 323 23.20 -3.56 22.10
N LEU A 324 23.75 -4.59 22.72
CA LEU A 324 22.97 -5.63 23.40
C LEU A 324 22.31 -5.08 24.66
N GLU A 325 23.02 -4.29 25.45
CA GLU A 325 22.48 -3.63 26.65
C GLU A 325 21.31 -2.69 26.29
N ASP A 326 21.48 -1.86 25.26
CA ASP A 326 20.42 -0.98 24.74
C ASP A 326 19.15 -1.76 24.37
N LEU A 327 19.31 -2.94 23.76
CA LEU A 327 18.20 -3.80 23.35
C LEU A 327 17.50 -4.43 24.56
N GLU A 328 18.27 -4.94 25.52
CA GLU A 328 17.74 -5.59 26.70
C GLU A 328 16.95 -4.61 27.57
N GLY A 329 17.43 -3.38 27.77
CA GLY A 329 16.76 -2.38 28.60
C GLY A 329 15.36 -1.95 28.13
N VAL A 330 15.00 -2.20 26.85
CA VAL A 330 13.70 -1.79 26.28
C VAL A 330 12.65 -2.90 26.28
N LEU A 331 13.07 -4.17 26.29
CA LEU A 331 12.19 -5.33 26.11
C LEU A 331 11.34 -5.66 27.34
N TRP A 332 11.49 -4.91 28.43
CA TRP A 332 10.81 -5.16 29.69
C TRP A 332 9.39 -4.61 29.57
N LYS A 333 8.41 -5.51 29.51
CA LYS A 333 6.99 -5.14 29.50
C LYS A 333 6.62 -4.60 30.89
N SER A 334 5.63 -3.71 30.95
CA SER A 334 5.16 -3.01 32.16
C SER A 334 4.70 -3.88 33.34
N TYR A 335 4.69 -5.21 33.21
CA TYR A 335 4.35 -6.17 34.26
C TYR A 335 5.58 -6.91 34.83
N PHE A 336 6.77 -6.71 34.24
CA PHE A 336 8.03 -7.14 34.82
C PHE A 336 8.56 -5.94 35.61
N ALA A 337 8.43 -6.00 36.93
CA ALA A 337 8.98 -5.03 37.87
C ALA A 337 10.25 -5.61 38.50
#